data_AF-A0A4Q4CI22-F1
#
_entry.id   AF-A0A4Q4CI22-F1
#
_cell.length_a   1.000
_cell.length_b   1.000
_cell.length_c   1.000
_cell.angle_alpha   90.00
_cell.angle_beta   90.00
_cell.angle_gamma   90.00
#
_symmetry.space_group_name_H-M   'P 1'
#
loop_
_entity.id
_entity.type
_entity.pdbx_description
1 polymer ?
#
loop_
_entity_poly.entity_id
_entity_poly.type
_entity_poly.pdbx_seq_one_letter_code
_entity_poly.pdbx_strand_id
1 'polypeptide(L)'
;PGTQPPQVTLATGTGTCRDFAWLMIEACRTLGLAARFVTGYIYVPSRDGPTLRGGGATHAWVQVFLPGAGWVEFDPTNGIVGNKDLIRVGVAREPKQARPLSGSFAGDRSDYLGMTVQVNVTMEATAARRADEPVATAPRSKPATPRNLDLR
;
A
#
# COMPACT_ATOMS: atom_id res chain seq x y z
N PRO A 1 8.29 -22.74 -4.42
CA PRO A 1 9.19 -21.86 -5.18
C PRO A 1 8.86 -20.37 -4.95
N GLY A 2 9.86 -19.55 -4.63
CA GLY A 2 9.74 -18.08 -4.54
C GLY A 2 9.84 -17.48 -3.14
N THR A 3 9.74 -18.27 -2.06
CA THR A 3 10.04 -17.84 -0.69
C THR A 3 10.67 -19.01 0.06
N GLN A 4 11.75 -18.75 0.78
CA GLN A 4 12.48 -19.74 1.56
C GLN A 4 11.67 -20.16 2.80
N PRO A 5 11.82 -21.41 3.27
CA PRO A 5 11.32 -21.79 4.58
C PRO A 5 11.95 -20.91 5.69
N PRO A 6 11.22 -20.52 6.74
CA PRO A 6 11.73 -19.69 7.82
C PRO A 6 13.03 -20.20 8.43
N GLN A 7 13.13 -21.53 8.60
CA GLN A 7 14.30 -22.18 9.18
C GLN A 7 15.57 -21.94 8.36
N VAL A 8 15.43 -21.85 7.03
CA VAL A 8 16.56 -21.57 6.14
C VAL A 8 16.99 -20.12 6.31
N THR A 9 16.06 -19.16 6.23
CA THR A 9 16.36 -17.73 6.45
C THR A 9 16.99 -17.48 7.81
N LEU A 10 16.52 -18.18 8.86
CA LEU A 10 17.06 -18.08 10.21
C LEU A 10 18.49 -18.62 10.30
N ALA A 11 18.76 -19.78 9.69
CA ALA A 11 20.07 -20.42 9.74
C ALA A 11 21.11 -19.70 8.88
N THR A 12 20.71 -19.15 7.73
CA THR A 12 21.63 -18.50 6.79
C THR A 12 21.77 -17.00 7.03
N GLY A 13 20.78 -16.37 7.69
CA GLY A 13 20.71 -14.90 7.80
C GLY A 13 20.58 -14.18 6.46
N THR A 14 20.24 -14.90 5.39
CA THR A 14 20.19 -14.35 4.02
C THR A 14 18.88 -14.66 3.33
N GLY A 15 18.40 -13.72 2.52
CA GLY A 15 17.17 -13.87 1.76
C GLY A 15 16.68 -12.58 1.14
N THR A 16 15.54 -12.67 0.46
CA THR A 16 14.80 -11.54 -0.08
C THR A 16 13.89 -10.92 0.99
N CYS A 17 13.28 -9.77 0.70
CA CYS A 17 12.28 -9.16 1.58
C CYS A 17 11.12 -10.12 1.94
N ARG A 18 10.72 -10.99 1.00
CA ARG A 18 9.69 -12.01 1.23
C ARG A 18 10.14 -13.04 2.26
N ASP A 19 11.42 -13.43 2.22
CA ASP A 19 11.99 -14.44 3.10
C ASP A 19 12.09 -13.93 4.54
N PHE A 20 12.54 -12.68 4.72
CA PHE A 20 12.59 -12.04 6.04
C PHE A 20 11.19 -11.76 6.60
N ALA A 21 10.27 -11.26 5.78
CA ALA A 21 8.87 -11.07 6.19
C ALA A 21 8.24 -12.40 6.61
N TRP A 22 8.49 -13.48 5.86
CA TRP A 22 7.95 -14.79 6.18
C TRP A 22 8.54 -15.38 7.47
N LEU A 23 9.86 -15.24 7.68
CA LEU A 23 10.51 -15.61 8.93
C LEU A 23 9.88 -14.88 10.13
N MET A 24 9.71 -13.56 10.04
CA MET A 24 9.14 -12.77 11.12
C MET A 24 7.67 -13.15 11.41
N ILE A 25 6.87 -13.42 10.37
CA ILE A 25 5.48 -13.89 10.54
C ILE A 25 5.41 -15.18 11.34
N GLU A 26 6.23 -16.16 10.98
CA GLU A 26 6.21 -17.47 11.64
C GLU A 26 6.79 -17.39 13.06
N ALA A 27 7.76 -16.52 13.31
CA ALA A 27 8.22 -16.20 14.66
C ALA A 27 7.10 -15.57 15.52
N CYS A 28 6.40 -14.56 15.01
CA CYS A 28 5.27 -13.93 15.71
C CYS A 28 4.14 -14.93 16.00
N ARG A 29 3.79 -15.78 15.03
CA ARG A 29 2.75 -16.81 15.20
C ARG A 29 3.13 -17.84 16.26
N THR A 30 4.40 -18.22 16.34
CA THR A 30 4.92 -19.12 17.39
C THR A 30 4.78 -18.50 18.79
N LEU A 31 4.84 -17.18 18.89
CA LEU A 31 4.62 -16.43 20.13
C LEU A 31 3.13 -16.13 20.42
N GLY A 32 2.21 -16.69 19.63
CA GLY A 32 0.76 -16.48 19.81
C GLY A 32 0.24 -15.14 19.27
N LEU A 33 1.05 -14.40 18.51
CA LEU A 33 0.63 -13.14 17.88
C LEU A 33 0.02 -13.40 16.50
N ALA A 34 -1.09 -12.74 16.21
CA ALA A 34 -1.65 -12.78 14.86
C ALA A 34 -0.76 -11.95 13.92
N ALA A 35 -0.21 -12.59 12.89
CA ALA A 35 0.63 -11.96 11.88
C ALA A 35 0.19 -12.33 10.46
N ARG A 36 0.27 -11.37 9.53
CA ARG A 36 -0.12 -11.55 8.12
C ARG A 36 0.91 -10.95 7.17
N PHE A 37 1.04 -11.58 6.01
CA PHE A 37 1.96 -11.19 4.95
C PHE A 37 1.38 -10.04 4.15
N VAL A 38 2.21 -9.06 3.84
CA VAL A 38 1.82 -7.88 3.05
C VAL A 38 2.77 -7.72 1.88
N THR A 39 2.21 -7.42 0.71
CA THR A 39 2.95 -7.06 -0.50
C THR A 39 2.51 -5.68 -0.97
N GLY A 40 3.44 -4.93 -1.57
CA GLY A 40 3.14 -3.60 -2.08
C GLY A 40 4.37 -2.88 -2.59
N TYR A 41 4.43 -1.57 -2.37
CA TYR A 41 5.53 -0.72 -2.80
C TYR A 41 5.99 0.16 -1.64
N ILE A 42 7.27 0.55 -1.67
CA ILE A 42 7.81 1.59 -0.78
C ILE A 42 7.84 2.90 -1.56
N TYR A 43 7.17 3.92 -1.03
CA TYR A 43 7.33 5.29 -1.48
C TYR A 43 8.66 5.85 -0.98
N VAL A 44 9.40 6.51 -1.86
CA VAL A 44 10.69 7.12 -1.54
C VAL A 44 10.65 8.56 -2.03
N PRO A 45 10.47 9.57 -1.15
CA PRO A 45 10.27 10.96 -1.56
C PRO A 45 11.37 11.52 -2.47
N SER A 46 12.62 11.09 -2.26
CA SER A 46 13.76 11.49 -3.12
C SER A 46 13.69 10.95 -4.55
N ARG A 47 12.67 10.16 -4.88
CA ARG A 47 12.40 9.59 -6.21
C ARG A 47 11.14 10.17 -6.87
N ASP A 48 10.62 11.29 -6.37
CA ASP A 48 9.61 12.08 -7.09
C ASP A 48 10.23 12.69 -8.36
N GLY A 49 10.30 11.88 -9.42
CA GLY A 49 10.90 12.22 -10.70
C GLY A 49 10.88 11.03 -11.66
N PRO A 50 10.94 11.25 -12.99
CA PRO A 50 10.64 10.20 -13.99
C PRO A 50 11.60 9.00 -14.03
N THR A 51 12.70 9.00 -13.26
CA THR A 51 13.71 7.93 -13.30
C THR A 51 14.50 7.81 -12.00
N LEU A 52 14.23 6.80 -11.16
CA LEU A 52 15.27 6.18 -10.34
C LEU A 52 14.91 4.77 -9.85
N ARG A 53 15.83 3.83 -10.05
CA ARG A 53 15.70 2.41 -9.66
C ARG A 53 15.41 2.23 -8.17
N GLY A 54 14.36 1.49 -7.85
CA GLY A 54 14.04 0.97 -6.52
C GLY A 54 12.83 1.62 -5.85
N GLY A 55 12.40 2.82 -6.27
CA GLY A 55 11.11 3.40 -5.90
C GLY A 55 10.10 2.85 -6.90
N GLY A 56 9.25 1.93 -6.47
CA GLY A 56 8.39 1.17 -7.38
C GLY A 56 8.82 -0.28 -7.62
N ALA A 57 9.86 -0.78 -6.94
CA ALA A 57 10.06 -2.23 -6.86
C ALA A 57 9.05 -2.83 -5.88
N THR A 58 8.45 -3.97 -6.25
CA THR A 58 7.54 -4.70 -5.36
C THR A 58 8.28 -5.10 -4.08
N HIS A 59 7.70 -4.77 -2.93
CA HIS A 59 8.24 -5.07 -1.62
C HIS A 59 7.28 -5.95 -0.82
N ALA A 60 7.81 -6.61 0.21
CA ALA A 60 7.05 -7.44 1.12
C ALA A 60 7.48 -7.22 2.57
N TRP A 61 6.50 -7.21 3.47
CA TRP A 61 6.69 -6.99 4.90
C TRP A 61 5.58 -7.69 5.70
N VAL A 62 5.53 -7.47 7.01
CA VAL A 62 4.57 -8.12 7.91
C VAL A 62 3.70 -7.11 8.65
N GLN A 63 2.43 -7.45 8.84
CA GLN A 63 1.59 -6.81 9.84
C GLN A 63 1.39 -7.75 11.03
N VAL A 64 1.55 -7.22 12.23
CA VAL A 64 1.28 -7.93 13.49
C VAL A 64 0.15 -7.23 14.23
N PHE A 65 -0.82 -7.98 14.71
CA PHE A 65 -1.89 -7.44 15.54
C PHE A 65 -1.41 -7.34 16.99
N LEU A 66 -1.40 -6.12 17.52
CA LEU A 66 -1.06 -5.84 18.90
C LEU A 66 -2.31 -5.35 19.65
N PRO A 67 -2.65 -5.92 20.81
CA PRO A 67 -3.77 -5.43 21.62
C PRO A 67 -3.65 -3.91 21.88
N GLY A 68 -4.74 -3.17 21.68
CA GLY A 68 -4.79 -1.72 21.82
C GLY A 68 -4.31 -0.94 20.58
N ALA A 69 -3.21 -1.35 19.93
CA ALA A 69 -2.66 -0.65 18.75
C ALA A 69 -3.25 -1.13 17.41
N GLY A 70 -3.86 -2.32 17.38
CA GLY A 70 -4.39 -2.91 16.15
C GLY A 70 -3.28 -3.50 15.28
N TRP A 71 -3.45 -3.43 13.95
CA TRP A 71 -2.46 -3.94 12.99
C TRP A 71 -1.32 -2.94 12.81
N VAL A 72 -0.10 -3.36 13.17
CA VAL A 72 1.13 -2.56 13.05
C VAL A 72 2.04 -3.15 11.99
N GLU A 73 2.60 -2.29 11.14
CA GLU A 73 3.55 -2.64 10.08
C GLU A 73 4.95 -2.85 10.64
N PHE A 74 5.61 -3.94 10.25
CA PHE A 74 7.03 -4.18 10.48
C PHE A 74 7.70 -4.64 9.19
N ASP A 75 8.80 -4.00 8.84
CA ASP A 75 9.65 -4.38 7.71
C ASP A 75 11.01 -4.87 8.22
N PRO A 76 11.19 -6.20 8.37
CA PRO A 76 12.44 -6.77 8.85
C PRO A 76 13.60 -6.60 7.85
N THR A 77 13.32 -6.26 6.59
CA THR A 77 14.36 -6.04 5.57
C THR A 77 15.07 -4.71 5.79
N ASN A 78 14.31 -3.67 6.17
CA ASN A 78 14.81 -2.30 6.31
C ASN A 78 14.81 -1.81 7.76
N GLY A 79 14.40 -2.64 8.73
CA GLY A 79 14.32 -2.25 10.15
C GLY A 79 13.25 -1.21 10.45
N ILE A 80 12.17 -1.16 9.66
CA ILE A 80 11.11 -0.14 9.79
C ILE A 80 9.99 -0.67 10.68
N VAL A 81 9.48 0.17 11.58
CA VAL A 81 8.28 -0.08 12.39
C VAL A 81 7.31 1.08 12.17
N GLY A 82 6.11 0.79 11.66
CA GLY A 82 5.07 1.79 11.39
C GLY A 82 5.50 2.84 10.37
N ASN A 83 5.08 2.71 9.12
CA ASN A 83 5.44 3.70 8.10
C ASN A 83 4.31 3.96 7.10
N LYS A 84 4.02 5.24 6.88
CA LYS A 84 3.07 5.74 5.87
C LYS A 84 3.53 5.52 4.43
N ASP A 85 4.82 5.31 4.24
CA ASP A 85 5.44 5.12 2.92
C ASP A 85 5.30 3.67 2.41
N LEU A 86 4.75 2.76 3.24
CA LEU A 86 4.40 1.39 2.84
C LEU A 86 3.03 1.37 2.16
N ILE A 87 3.03 1.37 0.83
CA ILE A 87 1.82 1.37 0.02
C ILE A 87 1.36 -0.07 -0.22
N ARG A 88 0.33 -0.47 0.53
CA ARG A 88 -0.24 -1.82 0.51
C ARG A 88 -0.95 -2.11 -0.81
N VAL A 89 -0.66 -3.27 -1.40
CA VAL A 89 -1.34 -3.77 -2.61
C VAL A 89 -2.08 -5.08 -2.33
N GLY A 90 -1.51 -5.94 -1.49
CA GLY A 90 -2.13 -7.22 -1.13
C GLY A 90 -1.77 -7.64 0.29
N VAL A 91 -2.72 -8.32 0.95
CA VAL A 91 -2.55 -8.87 2.30
C VAL A 91 -3.02 -10.31 2.28
N ALA A 92 -2.22 -11.22 2.81
CA ALA A 92 -2.53 -12.64 2.83
C ALA A 92 -1.97 -13.37 4.05
N ARG A 93 -2.40 -14.62 4.27
CA ARG A 93 -1.86 -15.46 5.34
C ARG A 93 -0.47 -15.98 5.00
N GLU A 94 -0.24 -16.35 3.74
CA GLU A 94 1.02 -16.92 3.24
C GLU A 94 1.54 -16.16 2.01
N PRO A 95 2.87 -16.11 1.79
CA PRO A 95 3.49 -15.43 0.65
C PRO A 95 2.94 -15.89 -0.71
N LYS A 96 2.63 -17.19 -0.83
CA LYS A 96 2.13 -17.80 -2.07
C LYS A 96 0.75 -17.25 -2.50
N GLN A 97 -0.04 -16.76 -1.55
CA GLN A 97 -1.38 -16.20 -1.78
C GLN A 97 -1.33 -14.73 -2.20
N ALA A 98 -0.19 -14.06 -2.01
CA ALA A 98 0.02 -12.65 -2.37
C ALA A 98 0.90 -12.49 -3.62
N ARG A 99 0.95 -13.51 -4.47
CA ARG A 99 1.73 -13.44 -5.72
C ARG A 99 0.98 -12.59 -6.75
N PRO A 100 1.57 -11.50 -7.27
CA PRO A 100 0.89 -10.63 -8.22
C PRO A 100 0.69 -11.29 -9.59
N LEU A 101 1.59 -12.20 -9.98
CA LEU A 101 1.54 -12.95 -11.24
C LEU A 101 1.82 -14.42 -10.96
N SER A 102 0.98 -15.29 -11.51
CA SER A 102 1.15 -16.73 -11.48
C SER A 102 0.69 -17.37 -12.77
N GLY A 103 1.51 -18.28 -13.29
CA GLY A 103 1.24 -19.05 -14.49
C GLY A 103 2.51 -19.74 -14.96
N SER A 104 2.37 -20.49 -16.04
CA SER A 104 3.48 -21.06 -16.80
C SER A 104 3.31 -20.63 -18.25
N PHE A 105 4.42 -20.35 -18.93
CA PHE A 105 4.45 -20.13 -20.36
C PHE A 105 5.12 -21.34 -21.01
N ALA A 106 4.56 -21.83 -22.11
CA ALA A 106 5.14 -22.87 -22.93
C ALA A 106 5.32 -22.32 -24.35
N GLY A 107 6.55 -22.31 -24.83
CA GLY A 107 6.95 -21.77 -26.13
C GLY A 107 8.44 -22.01 -26.34
N ASP A 108 8.92 -21.73 -27.54
CA ASP A 108 10.34 -21.81 -27.87
C ASP A 108 11.12 -20.68 -27.19
N ARG A 109 12.43 -20.85 -26.99
CA ARG A 109 13.29 -19.81 -26.40
C ARG A 109 13.24 -18.49 -27.20
N SER A 110 12.96 -18.56 -28.49
CA SER A 110 12.79 -17.43 -29.40
C SER A 110 11.50 -16.63 -29.17
N ASP A 111 10.53 -17.17 -28.44
CA ASP A 111 9.22 -16.53 -28.25
C ASP A 111 9.27 -15.40 -27.21
N TYR A 112 10.38 -15.28 -26.46
CA TYR A 112 10.60 -14.16 -25.56
C TYR A 112 10.97 -12.89 -26.34
N LEU A 113 9.97 -12.04 -26.59
CA LEU A 113 10.14 -10.75 -27.27
C LEU A 113 10.61 -9.62 -26.32
N GLY A 114 10.66 -9.87 -25.01
CA GLY A 114 10.98 -8.86 -24.00
C GLY A 114 9.76 -8.41 -23.18
N MET A 115 10.01 -7.97 -21.95
CA MET A 115 9.00 -7.34 -21.10
C MET A 115 9.64 -6.22 -20.26
N THR A 116 9.07 -5.01 -20.35
CA THR A 116 9.45 -3.86 -19.52
C THR A 116 8.29 -3.52 -18.61
N VAL A 117 8.53 -3.52 -17.30
CA VAL A 117 7.54 -3.10 -16.29
C VAL A 117 8.12 -1.94 -15.51
N GLN A 118 7.37 -0.83 -15.45
CA GLN A 118 7.69 0.33 -14.64
C GLN A 118 6.51 0.68 -13.76
N VAL A 119 6.78 0.92 -12.49
CA VAL A 119 5.79 1.41 -11.51
C VAL A 119 6.33 2.71 -10.95
N ASN A 120 5.49 3.73 -10.89
CA ASN A 120 5.80 4.99 -10.24
C ASN A 120 4.82 5.22 -9.08
N VAL A 121 5.36 5.51 -7.90
CA VAL A 121 4.57 5.84 -6.70
C VAL A 121 4.81 7.31 -6.40
N THR A 122 3.79 8.13 -6.59
CA THR A 122 3.85 9.58 -6.41
C THR A 122 2.88 10.01 -5.33
N MET A 123 3.23 11.04 -4.56
CA MET A 123 2.20 11.76 -3.81
C MET A 123 1.33 12.56 -4.76
N GLU A 124 0.02 12.50 -4.55
CA GLU A 124 -0.86 13.48 -5.16
C GLU A 124 -0.55 14.82 -4.51
N ALA A 125 -0.10 15.79 -5.31
CA ALA A 125 -0.05 17.16 -4.86
C ALA A 125 -1.48 17.54 -4.49
N THR A 126 -1.74 17.84 -3.22
CA THR A 126 -2.98 18.47 -2.81
C THR A 126 -3.10 19.74 -3.65
N ALA A 127 -3.89 19.70 -4.73
CA ALA A 127 -4.36 20.92 -5.34
C ALA A 127 -4.96 21.70 -4.18
N ALA A 128 -4.36 22.85 -3.85
CA ALA A 128 -4.91 23.77 -2.89
C ALA A 128 -6.42 23.80 -3.17
N ARG A 129 -7.23 23.33 -2.21
CA ARG A 129 -8.69 23.41 -2.27
C ARG A 129 -9.02 24.71 -2.98
N ARG A 130 -9.68 24.65 -4.15
CA ARG A 130 -10.01 25.81 -4.98
C ARG A 130 -10.40 26.98 -4.08
N ALA A 131 -9.47 27.90 -3.85
CA ALA A 131 -9.70 29.09 -3.05
C ALA A 131 -10.24 30.23 -3.93
N ASP A 132 -10.88 29.87 -5.05
CA ASP A 132 -11.31 30.82 -6.08
C ASP A 132 -12.63 30.39 -6.76
N GLU A 133 -13.45 29.58 -6.08
CA GLU A 133 -14.84 29.39 -6.49
C GLU A 133 -15.69 30.42 -5.74
N PRO A 134 -16.21 31.48 -6.41
CA PRO A 134 -17.07 32.43 -5.73
C PRO A 134 -18.31 31.69 -5.26
N VAL A 135 -18.59 31.76 -3.96
CA VAL A 135 -19.88 31.34 -3.40
C VAL A 135 -20.98 32.03 -4.20
N ALA A 136 -21.71 31.24 -4.99
CA ALA A 136 -22.95 31.67 -5.60
C ALA A 136 -23.90 32.02 -4.44
N THR A 137 -24.01 33.30 -4.15
CA THR A 137 -24.91 33.80 -3.12
C THR A 137 -26.32 33.61 -3.67
N ALA A 138 -27.04 32.62 -3.15
CA ALA A 138 -28.45 32.43 -3.49
C ALA A 138 -29.22 33.75 -3.28
N PRO A 139 -30.07 34.18 -4.21
CA PRO A 139 -30.82 35.42 -4.04
C PRO A 139 -31.74 35.29 -2.82
N ARG A 140 -31.57 36.19 -1.84
CA ARG A 140 -32.49 36.32 -0.71
C ARG A 140 -33.89 36.60 -1.26
N SER A 141 -34.82 35.67 -1.03
CA SER A 141 -36.24 35.87 -1.28
C SER A 141 -36.73 37.09 -0.48
N LYS A 142 -37.33 38.06 -1.18
CA LYS A 142 -38.01 39.19 -0.53
C LYS A 142 -39.13 38.64 0.38
N PRO A 143 -39.28 39.13 1.62
CA PRO A 143 -40.41 38.76 2.46
C PRO A 143 -41.71 39.25 1.81
N ALA A 144 -42.73 38.38 1.78
CA ALA A 144 -44.04 38.67 1.24
C ALA A 144 -44.76 39.73 2.09
N THR A 145 -45.22 40.79 1.45
CA THR A 145 -46.07 41.83 2.05
C THR A 145 -47.42 41.22 2.47
N PRO A 146 -47.87 41.35 3.72
CA PRO A 146 -49.21 40.93 4.10
C PRO A 146 -50.26 41.85 3.45
N ARG A 147 -51.27 41.24 2.80
CA ARG A 147 -52.45 41.96 2.30
C ARG A 147 -53.32 42.36 3.48
N ASN A 148 -53.54 43.66 3.66
CA ASN A 148 -54.60 44.16 4.54
C ASN A 148 -55.95 43.74 3.94
N LEU A 149 -56.73 43.02 4.75
CA LEU A 149 -58.13 42.73 4.47
C LEU A 149 -58.94 43.96 4.92
N ASP A 150 -59.48 44.69 3.95
CA ASP A 150 -60.42 45.78 4.19
C ASP A 150 -61.67 45.21 4.87
N LEU A 151 -61.93 45.64 6.10
CA LEU A 151 -63.21 45.49 6.78
C LEU A 151 -64.10 46.70 6.42
N ARG A 152 -65.12 46.45 5.60
CA ARG A 152 -66.40 47.14 5.64
C ARG A 152 -67.49 46.11 5.83
#